data_AF-A0A7C9A774-F1
#
_entry.id   AF-A0A7C9A774-F1
#
_cell.length_a   1.000
_cell.length_b   1.000
_cell.length_c   1.000
_cell.angle_alpha   90.00
_cell.angle_beta   90.00
_cell.angle_gamma   90.00
#
_symmetry.space_group_name_H-M   'P 1'
#
loop_
_entity.id
_entity.type
_entity.pdbx_description
1 polymer ?
#
loop_
_entity_poly.entity_id
_entity_poly.type
_entity_poly.pdbx_seq_one_letter_code
_entity_poly.pdbx_strand_id
1 'polypeptide(L)'
;FRSPKHKPAVSEQHSLLILPFEIINTMASDGVATSPAAAITTANPPLGFTENNSLTYLATGDPCLDLFFHLVPDTPADEATQMLQKAWDHNPLTTLKLIFNLRGIRGTGKSDKERFFTCALWLHDHHPNTLTLNLEHVPHFGCFKDL
;
A
#
# COMPACT_ATOMS: atom_id res chain seq x y z
N PHE A 1 -38.65 -26.42 -2.12
CA PHE A 1 -37.20 -26.62 -1.91
C PHE A 1 -36.45 -25.43 -2.48
N ARG A 2 -36.14 -24.43 -1.65
CA ARG A 2 -35.34 -23.26 -2.04
C ARG A 2 -33.99 -23.41 -1.34
N SER A 3 -32.93 -23.65 -2.10
CA SER A 3 -31.58 -23.83 -1.58
C SER A 3 -31.15 -22.62 -0.73
N PRO A 4 -30.40 -22.84 0.37
CA PRO A 4 -29.85 -21.74 1.14
C PRO A 4 -28.82 -21.00 0.27
N LYS A 5 -29.04 -19.71 0.04
CA LYS A 5 -27.99 -18.84 -0.52
C LYS A 5 -26.91 -18.72 0.55
N HIS A 6 -25.79 -19.38 0.32
CA HIS A 6 -24.57 -19.18 1.11
C HIS A 6 -24.17 -17.72 0.95
N LYS A 7 -24.37 -16.91 1.99
CA LYS A 7 -23.69 -15.62 2.10
C LYS A 7 -22.18 -15.93 2.14
N PRO A 8 -21.33 -15.26 1.36
CA PRO A 8 -19.90 -15.30 1.65
C PRO A 8 -19.72 -14.68 3.04
N ALA A 9 -18.93 -15.36 3.88
CA ALA A 9 -18.48 -14.81 5.14
C ALA A 9 -17.72 -13.51 4.82
N VAL A 10 -18.33 -12.37 5.16
CA VAL A 10 -17.62 -11.10 5.34
C VAL A 10 -16.73 -11.36 6.56
N SER A 11 -15.55 -11.91 6.27
CA SER A 11 -14.59 -12.42 7.22
C SER A 11 -13.99 -11.26 8.01
N GLU A 12 -13.63 -11.54 9.26
CA GLU A 12 -13.27 -10.61 10.32
C GLU A 12 -12.07 -9.67 10.06
N GLN A 13 -11.56 -9.60 8.83
CA GLN A 13 -10.42 -8.73 8.49
C GLN A 13 -10.79 -7.25 8.34
N HIS A 14 -12.09 -6.92 8.24
CA HIS A 14 -12.54 -5.52 8.16
C HIS A 14 -12.38 -4.75 9.49
N SER A 15 -12.29 -5.43 10.63
CA SER A 15 -12.13 -4.76 11.94
C SER A 15 -10.69 -4.38 12.30
N LEU A 16 -9.68 -4.77 11.49
CA LEU A 16 -8.25 -4.60 11.83
C LEU A 16 -7.52 -3.50 11.03
N LEU A 17 -8.19 -2.81 10.11
CA LEU A 17 -7.60 -1.74 9.28
C LEU A 17 -8.19 -0.35 9.59
N ILE A 18 -8.70 -0.16 10.80
CA ILE A 18 -8.89 1.18 11.35
C ILE A 18 -7.56 1.54 11.97
N LEU A 19 -6.79 2.39 11.30
CA LEU A 19 -5.56 2.90 11.87
C LEU A 19 -5.93 3.82 13.03
N PRO A 20 -5.59 3.51 14.30
CA PRO A 20 -5.62 4.55 15.31
C PRO A 20 -4.67 5.66 14.86
N PHE A 21 -5.11 6.91 14.99
CA PHE A 21 -4.42 8.14 14.57
C PHE A 21 -2.91 8.16 14.87
N GLU A 22 -2.49 7.52 15.98
CA GLU A 22 -1.10 7.44 16.41
C GLU A 22 -0.19 6.54 15.53
N ILE A 23 -0.72 5.53 14.84
CA ILE A 23 0.10 4.56 14.07
C ILE A 23 0.49 5.07 12.69
N ILE A 24 -0.15 6.14 12.19
CA ILE A 24 0.14 6.67 10.85
C ILE A 24 1.35 7.62 10.86
N ASN A 25 1.73 8.20 12.00
CA ASN A 25 2.87 9.12 12.10
C ASN A 25 4.21 8.42 12.39
N THR A 26 4.23 7.17 12.85
CA THR A 26 5.46 6.47 13.30
C THR A 26 6.43 6.12 12.16
N MET A 27 6.06 6.32 10.89
CA MET A 27 6.88 5.92 9.73
C MET A 27 8.18 6.75 9.57
N ALA A 28 8.37 7.81 10.36
CA ALA A 28 9.54 8.67 10.29
C ALA A 28 10.62 8.41 11.37
N SER A 29 10.34 7.62 12.43
CA SER A 29 11.33 7.38 13.49
C SER A 29 11.70 5.91 13.73
N ASP A 30 10.83 4.97 13.39
CA ASP A 30 11.10 3.57 13.74
C ASP A 30 11.67 2.86 12.52
N GLY A 31 13.00 2.77 12.49
CA GLY A 31 13.70 1.88 11.57
C GLY A 31 13.11 0.48 11.65
N VAL A 32 12.83 -0.10 10.46
CA VAL A 32 12.46 -1.49 10.17
C VAL A 32 12.40 -2.36 11.44
N ALA A 33 11.24 -2.38 12.09
CA ALA A 33 10.96 -3.35 13.12
C ALA A 33 10.78 -4.71 12.44
N THR A 34 11.78 -5.57 12.64
CA THR A 34 11.82 -6.98 12.27
C THR A 34 10.47 -7.67 12.49
N SER A 35 9.81 -8.04 11.38
CA SER A 35 8.68 -8.97 11.39
C SER A 35 9.20 -10.40 11.53
N PRO A 36 8.53 -11.31 12.26
CA PRO A 36 9.04 -12.65 12.52
C PRO A 36 8.88 -13.54 11.27
N ALA A 37 10.02 -13.99 10.74
CA ALA A 37 10.20 -15.18 9.90
C ALA A 37 9.20 -15.37 8.74
N ALA A 38 9.23 -14.45 7.75
CA ALA A 38 8.88 -14.85 6.38
C ALA A 38 9.98 -15.80 5.87
N ALA A 39 9.58 -16.95 5.33
CA ALA A 39 10.49 -17.97 4.80
C ALA A 39 11.48 -17.35 3.79
N ILE A 40 12.74 -17.22 4.20
CA ILE A 40 13.84 -16.71 3.39
C ILE A 40 14.05 -17.73 2.27
N THR A 41 13.52 -17.44 1.08
CA THR A 41 13.96 -18.14 -0.13
C THR A 41 15.38 -17.67 -0.39
N THR A 42 16.36 -18.53 -0.13
CA THR A 42 17.80 -18.34 -0.35
C THR A 42 18.15 -18.29 -1.82
N ALA A 43 17.66 -17.28 -2.53
CA ALA A 43 18.13 -16.88 -3.85
C ALA A 43 18.42 -15.38 -3.78
N ASN A 44 19.64 -14.97 -4.13
CA ASN A 44 19.97 -13.55 -4.20
C ASN A 44 18.93 -12.86 -5.12
N PRO A 45 18.26 -11.80 -4.64
CA PRO A 45 17.24 -11.13 -5.43
C PRO A 45 17.84 -10.64 -6.77
N PRO A 46 17.11 -10.77 -7.88
CA PRO A 46 17.62 -10.39 -9.19
C PRO A 46 17.99 -8.91 -9.19
N LEU A 47 19.19 -8.59 -9.67
CA LEU A 47 19.71 -7.21 -9.75
C LEU A 47 19.48 -6.63 -11.13
N GLY A 48 19.22 -5.33 -11.19
CA GLY A 48 19.04 -4.56 -12.42
C GLY A 48 19.57 -3.14 -12.28
N PHE A 49 19.39 -2.35 -13.33
CA PHE A 49 19.79 -0.94 -13.34
C PHE A 49 18.55 -0.06 -13.40
N THR A 50 18.55 1.00 -12.60
CA THR A 50 17.57 2.10 -12.73
C THR A 50 17.92 2.96 -13.95
N GLU A 51 17.05 3.90 -14.31
CA GLU A 51 17.23 4.81 -15.45
C GLU A 51 18.51 5.67 -15.37
N ASN A 52 19.10 5.80 -14.18
CA ASN A 52 20.36 6.52 -13.97
C ASN A 52 21.59 5.59 -13.91
N ASN A 53 21.46 4.34 -14.36
CA ASN A 53 22.50 3.30 -14.32
C ASN A 53 22.98 2.91 -12.91
N SER A 54 22.24 3.25 -11.86
CA SER A 54 22.50 2.74 -10.51
C SER A 54 21.96 1.33 -10.33
N LEU A 55 22.74 0.48 -9.66
CA LEU A 55 22.38 -0.90 -9.34
C LEU A 55 21.24 -0.93 -8.33
N THR A 56 20.18 -1.69 -8.61
CA THR A 56 19.04 -1.90 -7.71
C THR A 56 18.57 -3.36 -7.75
N TYR A 57 17.83 -3.79 -6.73
CA TYR A 57 17.10 -5.05 -6.79
C TYR A 57 15.85 -4.88 -7.65
N LEU A 58 15.62 -5.82 -8.58
CA LEU A 58 14.43 -5.88 -9.44
C LEU A 58 13.19 -6.37 -8.68
N ALA A 59 13.40 -7.16 -7.64
CA ALA A 59 12.38 -7.57 -6.68
C ALA A 59 13.08 -7.92 -5.36
N THR A 60 12.57 -7.41 -4.25
CA THR A 60 13.13 -7.64 -2.92
C THR A 60 12.57 -8.90 -2.25
N GLY A 61 11.50 -9.47 -2.82
CA GLY A 61 10.76 -10.59 -2.24
C GLY A 61 9.66 -10.15 -1.26
N ASP A 62 9.62 -8.86 -0.90
CA ASP A 62 8.54 -8.24 -0.14
C ASP A 62 7.73 -7.32 -1.09
N PRO A 63 6.49 -7.68 -1.45
CA PRO A 63 5.65 -6.87 -2.32
C PRO A 63 5.36 -5.45 -1.80
N CYS A 64 5.36 -5.22 -0.47
CA CYS A 64 5.18 -3.89 0.09
C CYS A 64 6.42 -3.02 -0.15
N LEU A 65 7.61 -3.61 -0.02
CA LEU A 65 8.86 -2.91 -0.30
C LEU A 65 9.02 -2.64 -1.80
N ASP A 66 8.65 -3.61 -2.64
CA ASP A 66 8.64 -3.44 -4.09
C ASP A 66 7.67 -2.34 -4.52
N LEU A 67 6.47 -2.26 -3.90
CA LEU A 67 5.52 -1.15 -4.08
C LEU A 67 6.15 0.19 -3.69
N PHE A 68 6.83 0.26 -2.54
CA PHE A 68 7.46 1.50 -2.10
C PHE A 68 8.53 2.00 -3.07
N PHE A 69 9.37 1.13 -3.64
CA PHE A 69 10.44 1.57 -4.53
C PHE A 69 9.98 1.79 -5.97
N HIS A 70 9.19 0.88 -6.52
CA HIS A 70 8.89 0.87 -7.96
C HIS A 70 7.60 1.61 -8.34
N LEU A 71 6.73 1.96 -7.37
CA LEU A 71 5.60 2.82 -7.65
C LEU A 71 6.06 4.28 -7.74
N VAL A 72 6.29 4.72 -8.98
CA VAL A 72 6.82 6.04 -9.34
C VAL A 72 5.86 6.77 -10.29
N PRO A 73 6.04 8.07 -10.54
CA PRO A 73 5.13 8.84 -11.39
C PRO A 73 4.96 8.28 -12.80
N ASP A 74 5.98 7.64 -13.37
CA ASP A 74 5.98 7.09 -14.74
C ASP A 74 5.45 5.66 -14.84
N THR A 75 5.13 4.99 -13.72
CA THR A 75 4.57 3.63 -13.76
C THR A 75 3.24 3.65 -14.55
N PRO A 76 2.88 2.65 -15.35
CA PRO A 76 1.52 2.57 -15.90
C PRO A 76 0.46 2.33 -14.80
N ALA A 77 -0.79 2.78 -15.01
CA ALA A 77 -1.86 2.55 -14.02
C ALA A 77 -2.15 1.05 -13.79
N ASP A 78 -2.12 0.25 -14.85
CA ASP A 78 -2.33 -1.21 -14.77
C ASP A 78 -1.22 -1.90 -13.96
N GLU A 79 0.03 -1.47 -14.13
CA GLU A 79 1.15 -2.01 -13.35
C GLU A 79 1.05 -1.58 -11.88
N ALA A 80 0.69 -0.32 -11.63
CA ALA A 80 0.46 0.20 -10.28
C ALA A 80 -0.61 -0.61 -9.52
N THR A 81 -1.73 -0.91 -10.17
CA THR A 81 -2.81 -1.72 -9.54
C THR A 81 -2.38 -3.17 -9.31
N GLN A 82 -1.60 -3.78 -10.21
CA GLN A 82 -1.07 -5.14 -10.00
C GLN A 82 -0.09 -5.20 -8.83
N MET A 83 0.80 -4.21 -8.70
CA MET A 83 1.71 -4.10 -7.56
C MET A 83 0.93 -3.89 -6.26
N LEU A 84 -0.10 -3.05 -6.30
CA LEU A 84 -0.95 -2.77 -5.16
C LEU A 84 -1.70 -4.01 -4.69
N GLN A 85 -2.27 -4.79 -5.60
CA GLN A 85 -2.92 -6.07 -5.29
C GLN A 85 -1.96 -7.02 -4.58
N LYS A 86 -0.76 -7.22 -5.13
CA LYS A 86 0.26 -8.10 -4.51
C LYS A 86 0.66 -7.64 -3.12
N ALA A 87 0.86 -6.34 -2.93
CA ALA A 87 1.18 -5.75 -1.63
C ALA A 87 0.03 -5.94 -0.64
N TRP A 88 -1.20 -5.70 -1.10
CA TRP A 88 -2.40 -5.85 -0.27
C TRP A 88 -2.59 -7.29 0.20
N ASP A 89 -2.47 -8.27 -0.71
CA ASP A 89 -2.57 -9.70 -0.37
C ASP A 89 -1.46 -10.15 0.59
N HIS A 90 -0.31 -9.49 0.55
CA HIS A 90 0.81 -9.76 1.46
C HIS A 90 0.62 -9.12 2.85
N ASN A 91 0.37 -7.81 2.89
CA ASN A 91 0.16 -7.05 4.12
C ASN A 91 -0.72 -5.81 3.87
N PRO A 92 -2.04 -5.93 4.11
CA PRO A 92 -2.99 -4.84 3.85
C PRO A 92 -2.70 -3.57 4.66
N LEU A 93 -2.23 -3.73 5.90
CA LEU A 93 -1.96 -2.63 6.81
C LEU A 93 -0.79 -1.76 6.33
N THR A 94 0.32 -2.41 5.97
CA THR A 94 1.49 -1.72 5.41
C THR A 94 1.14 -1.10 4.06
N THR A 95 0.40 -1.82 3.23
CA THR A 95 -0.05 -1.30 1.93
C THR A 95 -0.90 -0.03 2.08
N LEU A 96 -1.85 -0.02 3.02
CA LEU A 96 -2.66 1.17 3.30
C LEU A 96 -1.79 2.36 3.73
N LYS A 97 -0.81 2.15 4.62
CA LYS A 97 0.16 3.19 5.01
C LYS A 97 0.95 3.73 3.82
N LEU A 98 1.38 2.86 2.92
CA LEU A 98 2.09 3.25 1.70
C LEU A 98 1.20 4.08 0.76
N ILE A 99 -0.09 3.76 0.64
CA ILE A 99 -1.03 4.57 -0.14
C ILE A 99 -1.09 6.00 0.42
N PHE A 100 -1.27 6.16 1.74
CA PHE A 100 -1.27 7.50 2.36
C PHE A 100 0.10 8.19 2.25
N ASN A 101 1.20 7.44 2.28
CA ASN A 101 2.54 7.95 2.04
C ASN A 101 2.70 8.56 0.63
N LEU A 102 1.99 8.06 -0.39
CA LEU A 102 1.99 8.69 -1.71
C LEU A 102 1.50 10.14 -1.63
N ARG A 103 0.45 10.40 -0.84
CA ARG A 103 -0.14 11.73 -0.75
C ARG A 103 0.70 12.71 0.08
N GLY A 104 1.56 12.24 0.98
CA GLY A 104 2.33 13.07 1.92
C GLY A 104 3.08 14.24 1.25
N ILE A 105 2.52 15.46 1.30
CA ILE A 105 3.12 16.68 0.70
C ILE A 105 3.91 17.54 1.67
N ARG A 106 3.84 17.26 2.97
CA ARG A 106 4.50 18.06 4.02
C ARG A 106 5.84 17.45 4.44
N GLY A 107 6.58 16.90 3.47
CA GLY A 107 7.83 16.15 3.73
C GLY A 107 7.61 14.78 4.38
N THR A 108 6.35 14.30 4.44
CA THR A 108 5.96 13.05 5.09
C THR A 108 5.81 11.88 4.12
N GLY A 109 6.04 12.09 2.82
CA GLY A 109 5.79 11.09 1.80
C GLY A 109 6.27 11.48 0.39
N LYS A 110 5.83 10.71 -0.62
CA LYS A 110 6.30 10.83 -2.00
C LYS A 110 5.69 12.00 -2.78
N SER A 111 4.68 12.68 -2.24
CA SER A 111 3.96 13.78 -2.91
C SER A 111 3.40 13.42 -4.30
N ASP A 112 3.12 12.14 -4.53
CA ASP A 112 2.61 11.61 -5.79
C ASP A 112 1.08 11.58 -5.77
N LYS A 113 0.49 12.68 -6.24
CA LYS A 113 -0.96 12.85 -6.28
C LYS A 113 -1.63 11.84 -7.21
N GLU A 114 -1.07 11.61 -8.39
CA GLU A 114 -1.69 10.76 -9.40
C GLU A 114 -1.72 9.29 -8.95
N ARG A 115 -0.60 8.79 -8.42
CA ARG A 115 -0.55 7.43 -7.86
C ARG A 115 -1.47 7.27 -6.68
N PHE A 116 -1.57 8.28 -5.81
CA PHE A 116 -2.52 8.26 -4.71
C PHE A 116 -3.96 8.04 -5.20
N PHE A 117 -4.42 8.79 -6.20
CA PHE A 117 -5.77 8.62 -6.73
C PHE A 117 -5.98 7.28 -7.45
N THR A 118 -4.99 6.79 -8.19
CA THR A 118 -5.05 5.44 -8.79
C THR A 118 -5.23 4.37 -7.72
N CYS A 119 -4.46 4.43 -6.63
CA CYS A 119 -4.60 3.49 -5.52
C CYS A 119 -5.90 3.66 -4.74
N ALA A 120 -6.38 4.90 -4.57
CA ALA A 120 -7.65 5.19 -3.89
C ALA A 120 -8.86 4.68 -4.68
N LEU A 121 -8.86 4.82 -6.02
CA LEU A 121 -9.87 4.24 -6.89
C LEU A 121 -9.87 2.71 -6.81
N TRP A 122 -8.69 2.10 -6.84
CA TRP A 122 -8.58 0.66 -6.64
C TRP A 122 -9.13 0.21 -5.28
N LEU A 123 -8.83 0.95 -4.19
CA LEU A 123 -9.40 0.69 -2.87
C LEU A 123 -10.92 0.84 -2.84
N HIS A 124 -11.47 1.83 -3.54
CA HIS A 124 -12.91 2.01 -3.64
C HIS A 124 -13.58 0.78 -4.26
N ASP A 125 -12.96 0.21 -5.31
CA ASP A 125 -13.54 -0.91 -6.05
C ASP A 125 -13.40 -2.25 -5.31
N HIS A 126 -12.34 -2.45 -4.53
CA HIS A 126 -12.02 -3.74 -3.88
C HIS A 126 -12.28 -3.74 -2.37
N HIS A 127 -12.03 -2.61 -1.70
CA HIS A 127 -12.08 -2.46 -0.24
C HIS A 127 -12.77 -1.15 0.21
N PRO A 128 -14.02 -0.88 -0.22
CA PRO A 128 -14.70 0.41 -0.03
C PRO A 128 -14.87 0.79 1.45
N ASN A 129 -15.07 -0.19 2.33
CA ASN A 129 -15.18 0.05 3.77
C ASN A 129 -13.86 0.58 4.33
N THR A 130 -12.73 0.02 3.92
CA THR A 130 -11.41 0.46 4.38
C THR A 130 -11.12 1.88 3.92
N LEU A 131 -11.45 2.21 2.67
CA LEU A 131 -11.32 3.58 2.18
C LEU A 131 -12.19 4.56 2.98
N THR A 132 -13.46 4.21 3.18
CA THR A 132 -14.43 5.07 3.89
C THR A 132 -13.99 5.33 5.32
N LEU A 133 -13.54 4.29 6.04
CA LEU A 133 -13.11 4.40 7.44
C LEU A 133 -11.81 5.20 7.62
N ASN A 134 -10.97 5.30 6.59
CA ASN A 134 -9.68 6.01 6.65
C ASN A 134 -9.70 7.35 5.90
N LEU A 135 -10.84 7.75 5.32
CA LEU A 135 -10.95 8.97 4.50
C LEU A 135 -10.64 10.23 5.31
N GLU A 136 -10.93 10.22 6.62
CA GLU A 136 -10.60 11.31 7.54
C GLU A 136 -9.11 11.64 7.62
N HIS A 137 -8.24 10.71 7.23
CA HIS A 137 -6.79 10.91 7.22
C HIS A 137 -6.27 11.55 5.93
N VAL A 138 -7.05 11.59 4.84
CA VAL A 138 -6.60 12.17 3.56
C VAL A 138 -6.13 13.63 3.70
N PRO A 139 -6.85 14.54 4.40
CA PRO A 139 -6.40 15.92 4.59
C PRO A 139 -5.13 16.06 5.43
N HIS A 140 -4.80 15.06 6.26
CA HIS A 140 -3.61 15.08 7.11
C HIS A 140 -2.34 14.87 6.28
N PHE A 141 -2.36 13.92 5.34
CA PHE A 141 -1.25 13.65 4.43
C PHE A 141 -1.25 14.60 3.23
N GLY A 142 -2.43 15.02 2.79
CA GLY A 142 -2.64 15.83 1.60
C GLY A 142 -3.08 17.26 1.87
N CYS A 143 -4.03 17.70 1.06
CA CYS A 143 -4.73 18.95 1.17
C CYS A 143 -6.23 18.67 1.26
N PHE A 144 -7.00 19.60 1.81
CA PHE A 144 -8.45 19.52 1.81
C PHE A 144 -9.06 19.38 0.41
N LYS A 145 -8.35 19.84 -0.64
CA LYS A 145 -8.73 19.72 -2.05
C LYS A 145 -8.75 18.29 -2.61
N ASP A 146 -8.29 17.31 -1.85
CA ASP A 146 -8.28 15.91 -2.27
C ASP A 146 -9.48 15.11 -1.75
N LEU A 147 -10.38 15.77 -1.01
CA LEU A 147 -11.70 15.25 -0.61
C LEU A 147 -12.79 15.63 -1.62
#